data_AF-A0A150WY85-F1
#
_entry.id   AF-A0A150WY85-F1
#
_cell.length_a   1.000
_cell.length_b   1.000
_cell.length_c   1.000
_cell.angle_alpha   90.00
_cell.angle_beta   90.00
_cell.angle_gamma   90.00
#
_symmetry.space_group_name_H-M   'P 1'
#
loop_
_entity.id
_entity.type
_entity.pdbx_description
1 polymer ?
#
loop_
_entity_poly.entity_id
_entity_poly.type
_entity_poly.pdbx_seq_one_letter_code
_entity_poly.pdbx_strand_id
1 'polypeptide(L)'
;MKKVLSGIFLVIAVITYFVFSSSGYGEKLEFNGTDVYYTDLVTEADAQRLGEYLVDSEFADGNGKSVQLTKRDSTYLFRMVVIDGVTEDSTKDISFKALAMLISMQVFDGAPVELEACSNTFETLRTY
;
A
#
# COMPACT_ATOMS: atom_id res chain seq x y z
N MET A 1 -3.38 -60.06 -26.57
CA MET A 1 -3.16 -59.64 -25.16
C MET A 1 -1.84 -58.85 -25.18
N LYS A 2 -1.67 -57.56 -24.83
CA LYS A 2 -2.38 -56.57 -24.02
C LYS A 2 -2.07 -55.15 -24.54
N LYS A 3 -3.14 -54.37 -24.76
CA LYS A 3 -3.39 -52.93 -24.50
C LYS A 3 -2.33 -51.86 -24.84
N VAL A 4 -2.78 -50.99 -25.75
CA VAL A 4 -2.49 -49.55 -25.92
C VAL A 4 -2.61 -48.73 -24.63
N LEU A 5 -1.79 -47.67 -24.49
CA LEU A 5 -2.10 -46.32 -23.93
C LEU A 5 -0.78 -45.51 -23.95
N SER A 6 -0.51 -44.67 -24.94
CA SER A 6 -0.94 -43.26 -25.04
C SER A 6 -0.96 -42.55 -23.67
N GLY A 7 0.10 -41.78 -23.39
CA GLY A 7 0.21 -40.89 -22.25
C GLY A 7 0.55 -39.48 -22.73
N ILE A 8 -0.46 -38.73 -23.13
CA ILE A 8 -0.36 -37.29 -23.38
C ILE A 8 -0.15 -36.62 -22.02
N PHE A 9 1.00 -35.98 -21.84
CA PHE A 9 1.31 -35.19 -20.65
C PHE A 9 0.57 -33.86 -20.75
N LEU A 10 -0.65 -33.81 -20.21
CA LEU A 10 -1.49 -32.62 -20.23
C LEU A 10 -1.09 -31.74 -19.04
N VAL A 11 -0.21 -30.76 -19.29
CA VAL A 11 0.11 -29.70 -18.33
C VAL A 11 -1.10 -28.78 -18.23
N ILE A 12 -1.89 -28.97 -17.17
CA ILE A 12 -3.00 -28.05 -16.84
C ILE A 12 -2.38 -26.81 -16.21
N ALA A 13 -2.21 -25.76 -17.02
CA ALA A 13 -1.98 -24.42 -16.49
C ALA A 13 -3.28 -23.96 -15.81
N VAL A 14 -3.33 -24.07 -14.48
CA VAL A 14 -4.41 -23.50 -13.68
C VAL A 14 -4.21 -21.98 -13.70
N ILE A 15 -4.85 -21.31 -14.64
CA ILE A 15 -4.98 -19.84 -14.62
C ILE A 15 -6.06 -19.54 -13.58
N THR A 16 -5.65 -19.36 -12.32
CA THR A 16 -6.51 -18.76 -11.30
C THR A 16 -6.83 -17.33 -11.72
N TYR A 17 -8.04 -17.11 -12.20
CA TYR A 17 -8.61 -15.79 -12.38
C TYR A 17 -8.82 -15.20 -10.98
N PHE A 18 -7.86 -14.39 -10.53
CA PHE A 18 -8.04 -13.56 -9.34
C PHE A 18 -9.14 -12.56 -9.68
N VAL A 19 -10.32 -12.72 -9.08
CA VAL A 19 -11.40 -11.74 -9.18
C VAL A 19 -10.97 -10.57 -8.30
N PHE A 20 -10.30 -9.60 -8.92
CA PHE A 20 -10.01 -8.30 -8.31
C PHE A 20 -11.34 -7.65 -7.95
N SER A 21 -11.73 -7.72 -6.68
CA SER A 21 -12.70 -6.78 -6.14
C SER A 21 -11.97 -5.46 -6.00
N SER A 22 -11.99 -4.64 -7.06
CA SER A 22 -11.47 -3.28 -6.96
C SER A 22 -12.44 -2.48 -6.09
N SER A 23 -12.12 -2.37 -4.81
CA SER A 23 -12.53 -1.17 -4.09
C SER A 23 -11.94 0.04 -4.83
N GLY A 24 -12.61 1.20 -4.81
CA GLY A 24 -12.04 2.42 -5.41
C GLY A 24 -10.67 2.80 -4.83
N TYR A 25 -10.26 2.16 -3.74
CA TYR A 25 -8.99 2.38 -3.05
C TYR A 25 -7.90 1.37 -3.44
N GLY A 26 -8.21 0.37 -4.27
CA GLY A 26 -7.29 -0.70 -4.65
C GLY A 26 -7.45 -1.98 -3.82
N GLU A 27 -6.41 -2.81 -3.83
CA GLU A 27 -6.30 -4.02 -3.02
C GLU A 27 -5.90 -3.69 -1.58
N LYS A 28 -6.14 -4.60 -0.63
CA LYS A 28 -5.91 -4.36 0.80
C LYS A 28 -5.03 -5.43 1.42
N LEU A 29 -4.01 -4.99 2.16
CA LEU A 29 -3.24 -5.78 3.11
C LEU A 29 -3.47 -5.25 4.52
N GLU A 30 -3.33 -6.10 5.55
CA GLU A 30 -3.51 -5.70 6.95
C GLU A 30 -2.24 -5.97 7.75
N PHE A 31 -1.78 -4.95 8.48
CA PHE A 31 -0.56 -4.98 9.29
C PHE A 31 -0.84 -4.42 10.68
N ASN A 32 -0.88 -5.29 11.70
CA ASN A 32 -1.14 -4.91 13.10
C ASN A 32 -2.31 -3.90 13.25
N GLY A 33 -3.46 -4.23 12.66
CA GLY A 33 -4.65 -3.37 12.67
C GLY A 33 -4.59 -2.14 11.77
N THR A 34 -3.52 -1.95 10.98
CA THR A 34 -3.44 -0.92 9.94
C THR A 34 -3.77 -1.51 8.58
N ASP A 35 -4.78 -0.96 7.92
CA ASP A 35 -5.11 -1.27 6.54
C ASP A 35 -4.18 -0.52 5.59
N VAL A 36 -3.45 -1.26 4.77
CA VAL A 36 -2.61 -0.74 3.68
C VAL A 36 -3.29 -1.07 2.36
N TYR A 37 -3.95 -0.07 1.80
CA TYR A 37 -4.51 -0.15 0.46
C TYR A 37 -3.44 0.10 -0.59
N TYR A 38 -3.51 -0.53 -1.76
CA TYR A 38 -2.60 -0.24 -2.86
C TYR A 38 -3.27 -0.35 -4.22
N THR A 39 -2.95 0.58 -5.12
CA THR A 39 -3.50 0.62 -6.49
C THR A 39 -2.65 -0.20 -7.45
N ASP A 40 -3.15 -0.38 -8.67
CA ASP A 40 -2.44 -1.02 -9.79
C ASP A 40 -1.19 -0.23 -10.28
N LEU A 41 -0.97 0.97 -9.74
CA LEU A 41 0.21 1.80 -10.04
C LEU A 41 1.44 1.40 -9.20
N VAL A 42 1.28 0.52 -8.23
CA VAL A 42 2.36 -0.05 -7.40
C VAL A 42 2.23 -1.56 -7.33
N THR A 43 3.30 -2.23 -6.91
CA THR A 43 3.27 -3.69 -6.75
C THR A 43 2.79 -4.08 -5.35
N GLU A 44 2.19 -5.27 -5.22
CA GLU A 44 1.91 -5.87 -3.89
C GLU A 44 3.19 -5.93 -3.03
N ALA A 45 4.35 -6.19 -3.64
CA ALA A 45 5.64 -6.19 -2.95
C ALA A 45 6.05 -4.80 -2.43
N ASP A 46 5.64 -3.71 -3.09
CA ASP A 46 5.82 -2.35 -2.55
C ASP A 46 4.93 -2.15 -1.32
N ALA A 47 3.67 -2.59 -1.39
CA ALA A 47 2.71 -2.49 -0.28
C ALA A 47 3.13 -3.34 0.92
N GLN A 48 3.67 -4.54 0.67
CA GLN A 48 4.22 -5.43 1.70
C GLN A 48 5.38 -4.78 2.45
N ARG A 49 6.38 -4.26 1.71
CA ARG A 49 7.53 -3.56 2.31
C ARG A 49 7.10 -2.35 3.14
N LEU A 50 6.13 -1.57 2.62
CA LEU A 50 5.57 -0.45 3.37
C LEU A 50 4.91 -0.93 4.66
N GLY A 51 4.03 -1.93 4.60
CA GLY A 51 3.31 -2.43 5.75
C GLY A 51 4.22 -2.98 6.85
N GLU A 52 5.25 -3.75 6.47
CA GLU A 52 6.28 -4.24 7.41
C GLU A 52 7.00 -3.08 8.10
N TYR A 53 7.42 -2.06 7.33
CA TYR A 53 8.03 -0.86 7.90
C TYR A 53 7.09 -0.10 8.85
N LEU A 54 5.80 -0.03 8.55
CA LEU A 54 4.84 0.63 9.45
C LEU A 54 4.70 -0.10 10.78
N VAL A 55 4.83 -1.43 10.81
CA VAL A 55 4.88 -2.21 12.05
C VAL A 55 6.18 -1.92 12.81
N ASP A 56 7.32 -1.99 12.13
CA ASP A 56 8.65 -1.82 12.74
C ASP A 56 8.86 -0.40 13.28
N SER A 57 8.25 0.61 12.66
CA SER A 57 8.30 2.01 13.10
C SER A 57 7.26 2.37 14.17
N GLU A 58 6.50 1.39 14.66
CA GLU A 58 5.39 1.56 15.62
C GLU A 58 4.26 2.47 15.11
N PHE A 59 4.21 2.78 13.81
CA PHE A 59 3.07 3.48 13.21
C PHE A 59 1.81 2.59 13.23
N ALA A 60 1.98 1.34 12.82
CA ALA A 60 0.98 0.29 12.92
C ALA A 60 1.05 -0.36 14.31
N ASP A 61 0.24 0.18 15.22
CA ASP A 61 0.29 -0.06 16.67
C ASP A 61 -0.96 -0.79 17.22
N GLY A 62 -1.83 -1.29 16.35
CA GLY A 62 -3.10 -1.92 16.73
C GLY A 62 -4.30 -0.96 16.85
N ASN A 63 -4.11 0.36 16.68
CA ASN A 63 -5.19 1.35 16.89
C ASN A 63 -6.11 1.60 15.68
N GLY A 64 -6.09 0.75 14.64
CA GLY A 64 -7.01 0.91 13.51
C GLY A 64 -6.67 2.14 12.66
N LYS A 65 -5.72 2.02 11.74
CA LYS A 65 -5.36 3.11 10.80
C LYS A 65 -5.59 2.66 9.36
N SER A 66 -5.72 3.62 8.45
CA SER A 66 -5.81 3.32 7.02
C SER A 66 -4.86 4.22 6.23
N VAL A 67 -4.07 3.60 5.37
CA VAL A 67 -3.19 4.26 4.42
C VAL A 67 -3.41 3.69 3.02
N GLN A 68 -3.05 4.44 2.00
CA GLN A 68 -3.03 3.99 0.62
C GLN A 68 -1.67 4.29 0.01
N LEU A 69 -1.12 3.29 -0.67
CA LEU A 69 0.06 3.41 -1.51
C LEU A 69 -0.35 3.46 -2.98
N THR A 70 0.10 4.48 -3.68
CA THR A 70 -0.08 4.61 -5.13
C THR A 70 1.13 5.34 -5.70
N LYS A 71 1.11 5.64 -7.00
CA LYS A 71 2.11 6.48 -7.65
C LYS A 71 1.48 7.58 -8.47
N ARG A 72 2.21 8.68 -8.58
CA ARG A 72 2.02 9.71 -9.61
C ARG A 72 3.36 9.89 -10.30
N ASP A 73 3.40 9.58 -11.60
CA ASP A 73 4.62 9.48 -12.37
C ASP A 73 5.65 8.53 -11.72
N SER A 74 6.80 9.05 -11.29
CA SER A 74 7.86 8.29 -10.60
C SER A 74 7.87 8.49 -9.08
N THR A 75 6.86 9.17 -8.53
CA THR A 75 6.76 9.50 -7.10
C THR A 75 5.74 8.58 -6.44
N TYR A 76 6.17 7.88 -5.38
CA TYR A 76 5.25 7.15 -4.51
C TYR A 76 4.41 8.16 -3.71
N LEU A 77 3.11 7.92 -3.65
CA LEU A 77 2.21 8.68 -2.80
C LEU A 77 1.86 7.83 -1.59
N PHE A 78 2.27 8.28 -0.41
CA PHE A 78 1.86 7.71 0.86
C PHE A 78 0.68 8.51 1.40
N ARG A 79 -0.53 8.00 1.19
CA ARG A 79 -1.78 8.70 1.49
C ARG A 79 -2.31 8.19 2.82
N MET A 80 -2.51 9.05 3.80
CA MET A 80 -2.90 8.67 5.16
C MET A 80 -4.23 9.30 5.55
N VAL A 81 -5.15 8.50 6.06
CA VAL A 81 -6.37 9.02 6.69
C VAL A 81 -5.99 9.75 7.99
N VAL A 82 -6.36 11.02 8.09
CA VAL A 82 -6.15 11.82 9.30
C VAL A 82 -7.49 12.19 9.93
N ILE A 83 -7.47 12.52 11.23
CA ILE A 83 -8.62 13.11 11.90
C ILE A 83 -8.70 14.61 11.63
N ASP A 84 -9.90 15.17 11.74
CA ASP A 84 -10.16 16.60 11.58
C ASP A 84 -9.24 17.46 12.48
N GLY A 85 -8.78 18.61 11.97
CA GLY A 85 -7.91 19.53 12.70
C GLY A 85 -6.40 19.25 12.55
N VAL A 86 -6.02 18.09 12.01
CA VAL A 86 -4.60 17.75 11.80
C VAL A 86 -3.95 18.59 10.71
N THR A 87 -4.68 18.92 9.65
CA THR A 87 -4.16 19.67 8.50
C THR A 87 -3.99 21.17 8.78
N GLU A 88 -4.70 21.68 9.78
CA GLU A 88 -4.72 23.06 10.25
C GLU A 88 -3.58 23.34 11.24
N ASP A 89 -3.09 22.30 11.92
CA ASP A 89 -1.98 22.36 12.86
C ASP A 89 -0.62 22.22 12.15
N SER A 90 -0.05 23.36 11.77
CA SER A 90 1.27 23.43 11.12
C SER A 90 2.43 22.81 11.92
N THR A 91 2.26 22.53 13.22
CA THR A 91 3.31 21.88 14.03
C THR A 91 3.55 20.42 13.59
N LYS A 92 2.59 19.82 12.87
CA LYS A 92 2.69 18.45 12.33
C LYS A 92 3.40 18.37 10.98
N ASP A 93 3.55 19.48 10.27
CA ASP A 93 4.16 19.53 8.93
C ASP A 93 5.55 18.90 8.90
N ILE A 94 6.39 19.19 9.91
CA ILE A 94 7.75 18.65 10.01
C ILE A 94 7.71 17.14 10.20
N SER A 95 6.81 16.64 11.04
CA SER A 95 6.67 15.20 11.29
C SER A 95 6.18 14.45 10.05
N PHE A 96 5.26 15.02 9.27
CA PHE A 96 4.80 14.41 8.02
C PHE A 96 5.87 14.38 6.95
N LYS A 97 6.63 15.46 6.78
CA LYS A 97 7.78 15.49 5.88
C LYS A 97 8.87 14.51 6.31
N ALA A 98 9.13 14.41 7.61
CA ALA A 98 10.06 13.43 8.15
C ALA A 98 9.59 12.00 7.88
N LEU A 99 8.30 11.70 8.04
CA LEU A 99 7.75 10.39 7.73
C LEU A 99 7.89 10.05 6.24
N ALA A 100 7.56 10.97 5.33
CA ALA A 100 7.76 10.77 3.89
C ALA A 100 9.23 10.48 3.55
N MET A 101 10.16 11.24 4.14
CA MET A 101 11.60 11.03 3.97
C MET A 101 12.06 9.68 4.51
N LEU A 102 11.58 9.26 5.68
CA LEU A 102 11.92 7.96 6.25
C LEU A 102 11.39 6.81 5.37
N ILE A 103 10.15 6.89 4.89
CA ILE A 103 9.60 5.89 3.96
C ILE A 103 10.42 5.84 2.67
N SER A 104 10.78 7.00 2.11
CA SER A 104 11.64 7.08 0.92
C SER A 104 12.96 6.32 1.13
N MET A 105 13.65 6.58 2.24
CA MET A 105 14.96 6.01 2.52
C MET A 105 14.92 4.54 2.94
N GLN A 106 13.92 4.14 3.74
CA GLN A 106 13.89 2.81 4.37
C GLN A 106 13.07 1.78 3.59
N VAL A 107 12.13 2.21 2.74
CA VAL A 107 11.19 1.32 2.04
C VAL A 107 11.43 1.29 0.53
N PHE A 108 11.79 2.44 -0.04
CA PHE A 108 11.87 2.63 -1.49
C PHE A 108 13.25 3.06 -1.99
N ASP A 109 14.31 2.74 -1.26
CA ASP A 109 15.71 2.93 -1.66
C ASP A 109 16.04 4.36 -2.15
N GLY A 110 15.42 5.35 -1.52
CA GLY A 110 15.58 6.78 -1.84
C GLY A 110 14.70 7.28 -3.00
N ALA A 111 13.79 6.46 -3.53
CA ALA A 111 12.81 6.93 -4.51
C ALA A 111 11.91 8.01 -3.90
N PRO A 112 11.45 9.01 -4.69
CA PRO A 112 10.62 10.09 -4.18
C PRO A 112 9.33 9.58 -3.54
N VAL A 113 9.03 10.08 -2.34
CA VAL A 113 7.78 9.85 -1.61
C VAL A 113 7.16 11.19 -1.25
N GLU A 114 5.88 11.34 -1.53
CA GLU A 114 5.06 12.46 -1.10
C GLU A 114 4.00 11.95 -0.12
N LEU A 115 3.77 12.68 0.98
CA LEU A 115 2.71 12.35 1.92
C LEU A 115 1.47 13.19 1.62
N GLU A 116 0.33 12.53 1.45
CA GLU A 116 -0.97 13.18 1.34
C GLU A 116 -1.81 12.86 2.59
N ALA A 117 -2.17 13.88 3.35
CA ALA A 117 -3.17 13.75 4.41
C ALA A 117 -4.57 13.75 3.77
N CYS A 118 -5.39 12.78 4.14
CA CYS A 118 -6.67 12.51 3.49
C CYS A 118 -7.83 12.43 4.48
N SER A 119 -9.04 12.60 3.94
CA SER A 119 -10.29 12.20 4.60
C SER A 119 -10.36 10.67 4.76
N ASN A 120 -11.40 10.18 5.46
CA ASN A 120 -11.68 8.75 5.59
C ASN A 120 -12.02 8.02 4.27
N THR A 121 -12.23 8.76 3.18
CA THR A 121 -12.47 8.22 1.83
C THR A 121 -11.29 8.43 0.89
N PHE A 122 -10.09 8.71 1.42
CA PHE A 122 -8.89 9.02 0.65
C PHE A 122 -9.04 10.22 -0.30
N GLU A 123 -9.85 11.22 0.05
CA GLU A 123 -9.80 12.53 -0.61
C GLU A 123 -8.65 13.36 -0.03
N THR A 124 -7.78 13.91 -0.88
CA THR A 124 -6.60 14.65 -0.44
C THR A 124 -7.00 16.00 0.16
N LEU A 125 -6.65 16.21 1.43
CA LEU A 125 -6.87 17.45 2.17
C LEU A 125 -5.64 18.36 2.08
N ARG A 126 -4.43 17.77 2.19
CA ARG A 126 -3.15 18.49 2.15
C ARG A 126 -1.99 17.59 1.76
N THR A 127 -0.97 18.18 1.14
CA THR A 127 0.25 17.50 0.67
C THR A 127 1.48 18.04 1.39
N TYR A 128 2.46 17.18 1.68
CA TYR A 128 3.66 17.49 2.46
C TYR A 128 4.96 17.05 1.79
#